data_AF-A0AA45R3Y4-F1
#
_entry.id   AF-A0AA45R3Y4-F1
#
_cell.length_a   1.000
_cell.length_b   1.000
_cell.length_c   1.000
_cell.angle_alpha   90.00
_cell.angle_beta   90.00
_cell.angle_gamma   90.00
#
_symmetry.space_group_name_H-M   'P 1'
#
loop_
_entity.id
_entity.type
_entity.pdbx_description
1 polymer ?
#
loop_
_entity_poly.entity_id
_entity_poly.type
_entity_poly.pdbx_seq_one_letter_code
_entity_poly.pdbx_strand_id
1 'polypeptide(L)'
;MEDELGSPLPADYKELLRNFPPGVFIPHWGTSIIVHAPMVVNGKIDYLRQFTTEVEELSDWRDLHPEDVRHPIHPEPGGLIPWARSDRACLFWVRNSPRPDDWTVAVSSGGIWRYDDEPVVEEFDCGAVEFLTKVTSGAIRSRVLAPDENESPRTSPGFSPLSAEEWASISVKNSTES
;
A
#
# COMPACT_ATOMS: atom_id res chain seq x y z
N MET A 1 -15.13 -6.51 5.08
CA MET A 1 -14.37 -5.39 4.47
C MET A 1 -14.67 -4.08 5.18
N GLU A 2 -15.67 -3.27 4.82
CA GLU A 2 -15.89 -1.95 5.46
C GLU A 2 -16.35 -2.05 6.92
N ASP A 3 -17.27 -2.98 7.23
CA ASP A 3 -17.76 -3.22 8.60
C ASP A 3 -16.67 -3.73 9.56
N GLU A 4 -15.72 -4.51 9.06
CA GLU A 4 -14.59 -5.03 9.86
C GLU A 4 -13.49 -3.99 10.04
N LEU A 5 -13.27 -3.15 9.03
CA LEU A 5 -12.31 -2.04 9.07
C LEU A 5 -12.84 -0.85 9.89
N GLY A 6 -14.14 -0.83 10.21
CA GLY A 6 -14.79 0.30 10.89
C GLY A 6 -14.74 1.60 10.07
N SER A 7 -14.52 1.50 8.77
CA SER A 7 -14.31 2.63 7.87
C SER A 7 -14.82 2.28 6.46
N PRO A 8 -15.51 3.21 5.78
CA PRO A 8 -15.82 3.05 4.36
C PRO A 8 -14.52 3.06 3.53
N LEU A 9 -14.58 2.53 2.31
CA LEU A 9 -13.47 2.46 1.37
C LEU A 9 -13.82 3.17 0.04
N PRO A 10 -12.82 3.75 -0.65
CA PRO A 10 -13.02 4.37 -1.96
C PRO A 10 -13.66 3.41 -2.98
N ALA A 11 -14.53 3.94 -3.83
CA ALA A 11 -15.22 3.13 -4.84
C ALA A 11 -14.26 2.53 -5.88
N ASP A 12 -13.26 3.28 -6.30
CA ASP A 12 -12.25 2.85 -7.30
C ASP A 12 -11.45 1.64 -6.80
N TYR A 13 -11.10 1.62 -5.51
CA TYR A 13 -10.43 0.51 -4.86
C TYR A 13 -11.31 -0.75 -4.82
N LYS A 14 -12.60 -0.59 -4.53
CA LYS A 14 -13.55 -1.71 -4.59
C LYS A 14 -13.71 -2.25 -6.01
N GLU A 15 -13.66 -1.39 -7.03
CA GLU A 15 -13.66 -1.82 -8.43
C GLU A 15 -12.36 -2.52 -8.82
N LEU A 16 -11.20 -2.03 -8.36
CA LEU A 16 -9.90 -2.67 -8.55
C LEU A 16 -9.94 -4.13 -8.06
N LEU A 17 -10.38 -4.35 -6.81
CA LEU A 17 -10.46 -5.68 -6.20
C LEU A 17 -11.47 -6.61 -6.89
N ARG A 18 -12.48 -6.07 -7.57
CA ARG A 18 -13.48 -6.87 -8.30
C ARG A 18 -13.00 -7.27 -9.70
N ASN A 19 -12.19 -6.44 -10.34
CA ASN A 19 -11.80 -6.62 -11.74
C ASN A 19 -10.42 -7.25 -11.91
N PHE A 20 -9.52 -7.10 -10.93
CA PHE A 20 -8.18 -7.66 -10.99
C PHE A 20 -8.07 -8.90 -10.10
N PRO A 21 -7.49 -10.01 -10.61
CA PRO A 21 -7.08 -11.10 -9.75
C PRO A 21 -5.97 -10.63 -8.80
N PRO A 22 -5.68 -11.37 -7.72
CA PRO A 22 -4.47 -11.15 -6.95
C PRO A 22 -3.25 -11.12 -7.86
N GLY A 23 -2.38 -10.15 -7.63
CA GLY A 23 -1.31 -9.87 -8.58
C GLY A 23 -0.39 -8.76 -8.12
N VAL A 24 0.60 -8.50 -8.96
CA VAL A 24 1.63 -7.52 -8.75
C VAL A 24 1.49 -6.43 -9.81
N PHE A 25 1.32 -5.19 -9.37
CA PHE A 25 1.47 -4.03 -10.22
C PHE A 25 2.97 -3.73 -10.36
N ILE A 26 3.42 -3.49 -11.57
CA ILE A 26 4.83 -3.27 -11.90
C ILE A 26 4.96 -1.82 -12.36
N PRO A 27 5.36 -0.89 -11.47
CA PRO A 27 5.62 0.49 -11.85
C PRO A 27 6.65 0.59 -12.97
N HIS A 28 6.60 1.70 -13.71
CA HIS A 28 7.53 1.97 -14.79
C HIS A 28 8.99 2.11 -14.29
N TRP A 29 9.16 2.53 -13.04
CA TRP A 29 10.42 2.54 -12.30
C TRP A 29 10.22 2.03 -10.87
N GLY A 30 11.26 1.46 -10.28
CA GLY A 30 11.26 1.10 -8.88
C GLY A 30 10.64 -0.24 -8.58
N THR A 31 10.04 -0.34 -7.40
CA THR A 31 9.60 -1.61 -6.79
C THR A 31 8.16 -1.96 -7.13
N SER A 32 7.92 -3.27 -7.27
CA SER A 32 6.60 -3.84 -7.51
C SER A 32 5.63 -3.59 -6.35
N ILE A 33 4.37 -3.30 -6.67
CA ILE A 33 3.31 -3.03 -5.71
C ILE A 33 2.35 -4.21 -5.63
N ILE A 34 2.03 -4.64 -4.41
CA ILE A 34 1.04 -5.65 -4.11
C ILE A 34 -0.13 -4.97 -3.39
N VAL A 35 -1.31 -5.01 -4.01
CA VAL A 35 -2.53 -4.50 -3.39
C VAL A 35 -2.98 -5.48 -2.31
N HIS A 36 -3.32 -4.97 -1.13
CA HIS A 36 -3.87 -5.80 -0.06
C HIS A 36 -5.26 -6.28 -0.49
N ALA A 37 -5.32 -7.47 -1.08
CA ALA A 37 -6.59 -8.14 -1.27
C ALA A 37 -7.00 -8.83 0.05
N PRO A 38 -8.31 -9.01 0.30
CA PRO A 38 -8.79 -9.91 1.35
C PRO A 38 -8.01 -11.23 1.37
N MET A 39 -7.20 -11.48 2.40
CA MET A 39 -6.55 -12.79 2.55
C MET A 39 -7.58 -13.80 3.01
N VAL A 40 -7.42 -15.09 2.70
CA VAL A 40 -8.21 -16.15 3.34
C VAL A 40 -7.30 -16.90 4.31
N VAL A 41 -7.50 -16.72 5.61
CA VAL A 41 -6.81 -17.45 6.67
C VAL A 41 -7.81 -18.43 7.29
N ASN A 42 -7.51 -19.73 7.25
CA ASN A 42 -8.38 -20.80 7.76
C ASN A 42 -9.83 -20.77 7.21
N GLY A 43 -9.99 -20.44 5.93
CA GLY A 43 -11.30 -20.38 5.27
C GLY A 43 -12.13 -19.13 5.62
N LYS A 44 -11.58 -18.18 6.37
CA LYS A 44 -12.17 -16.87 6.62
C LYS A 44 -11.37 -15.79 5.94
N ILE A 45 -12.07 -14.79 5.40
CA ILE A 45 -11.40 -13.64 4.84
C ILE A 45 -10.81 -12.81 5.99
N ASP A 46 -9.49 -12.71 6.06
CA ASP A 46 -8.72 -11.93 7.02
C ASP A 46 -8.27 -10.62 6.37
N TYR A 47 -9.07 -9.58 6.58
CA TYR A 47 -8.73 -8.20 6.22
C TYR A 47 -7.83 -7.54 7.28
N LEU A 48 -7.80 -8.08 8.50
CA LEU A 48 -7.34 -7.36 9.68
C LEU A 48 -5.88 -7.64 9.99
N ARG A 49 -5.39 -8.87 9.81
CA ARG A 49 -4.03 -9.18 10.23
C ARG A 49 -2.97 -8.37 9.50
N GLN A 50 -3.02 -8.34 8.16
CA GLN A 50 -2.06 -7.55 7.39
C GLN A 50 -2.23 -6.05 7.66
N PHE A 51 -3.48 -5.58 7.74
CA PHE A 51 -3.78 -4.21 8.08
C PHE A 51 -3.20 -3.80 9.45
N THR A 52 -3.41 -4.63 10.47
CA THR A 52 -2.92 -4.43 11.84
C THR A 52 -1.40 -4.42 11.87
N THR A 53 -0.72 -5.35 11.21
CA THR A 53 0.75 -5.35 11.15
C THR A 53 1.29 -4.05 10.55
N GLU A 54 0.77 -3.61 9.40
CA GLU A 54 1.24 -2.38 8.73
C GLU A 54 0.94 -1.12 9.56
N VAL A 55 -0.18 -1.11 10.30
CA VAL A 55 -0.55 -0.03 11.23
C VAL A 55 0.34 -0.02 12.48
N GLU A 56 0.62 -1.19 13.07
CA GLU A 56 1.50 -1.34 14.23
C GLU A 56 2.91 -0.88 13.88
N GLU A 57 3.46 -1.33 12.75
CA GLU A 57 4.79 -0.93 12.28
C GLU A 57 4.89 0.59 12.03
N LEU A 58 3.88 1.20 11.41
CA LEU A 58 3.84 2.66 11.22
C LEU A 58 3.72 3.42 12.55
N SER A 59 3.01 2.84 13.53
CA SER A 59 2.84 3.44 14.87
C SER A 59 4.15 3.40 15.66
N ASP A 60 4.83 2.25 15.68
CA ASP A 60 6.15 2.09 16.29
C ASP A 60 7.17 3.06 15.69
N TRP A 61 7.11 3.29 14.37
CA TRP A 61 7.92 4.31 13.70
C TRP A 61 7.63 5.71 14.21
N ARG A 62 6.36 6.12 14.23
CA ARG A 62 5.95 7.45 14.70
C ARG A 62 6.38 7.71 16.14
N ASP A 63 6.34 6.69 17.00
CA ASP A 63 6.76 6.82 18.40
C ASP A 63 8.26 7.12 18.54
N LEU A 64 9.08 6.61 17.62
CA LEU A 64 10.51 6.91 17.55
C LEU A 64 10.80 8.23 16.80
N HIS A 65 9.96 8.58 15.83
CA HIS A 65 10.17 9.65 14.84
C HIS A 65 8.88 10.43 14.51
N PRO A 66 8.34 11.21 15.47
CA PRO A 66 7.05 11.86 15.32
C PRO A 66 6.99 12.95 14.23
N GLU A 67 8.13 13.52 13.85
CA GLU A 67 8.25 14.55 12.82
C GLU A 67 7.96 14.05 11.39
N ASP A 68 8.12 12.74 11.18
CA ASP A 68 8.08 12.09 9.87
C ASP A 68 6.68 11.59 9.51
N VAL A 69 5.91 11.17 10.51
CA VAL A 69 4.51 10.76 10.35
C VAL A 69 3.61 11.79 11.04
N ARG A 70 3.33 12.86 10.31
CA ARG A 70 2.48 13.97 10.79
C ARG A 70 1.00 13.66 10.76
N HIS A 71 0.61 12.61 10.04
CA HIS A 71 -0.77 12.15 9.96
C HIS A 71 -1.10 11.27 11.17
N PRO A 72 -2.35 11.31 11.67
CA PRO A 72 -2.81 10.31 12.61
C PRO A 72 -2.68 8.91 11.98
N ILE A 73 -2.65 7.86 12.79
CA ILE A 73 -2.59 6.47 12.31
C ILE A 73 -3.86 5.76 12.78
N HIS A 74 -4.52 4.98 11.91
CA HIS A 74 -5.71 4.21 12.32
C HIS A 74 -5.41 3.40 13.59
N PRO A 75 -6.28 3.36 14.61
CA PRO A 75 -7.68 3.79 14.63
C PRO A 75 -7.94 5.26 15.00
N GLU A 76 -6.90 6.10 15.08
CA GLU A 76 -7.08 7.53 15.37
C GLU A 76 -7.99 8.19 14.30
N PRO A 77 -8.86 9.14 14.68
CA PRO A 77 -9.71 9.86 13.73
C PRO A 77 -8.89 10.49 12.61
N GLY A 78 -9.27 10.22 11.35
CA GLY A 78 -8.55 10.70 10.17
C GLY A 78 -7.24 9.99 9.88
N GLY A 79 -6.86 8.99 10.67
CA GLY A 79 -5.56 8.32 10.51
C GLY A 79 -5.41 7.47 9.26
N LEU A 80 -4.17 7.25 8.85
CA LEU A 80 -3.81 6.52 7.64
C LEU A 80 -4.31 5.07 7.65
N ILE A 81 -4.79 4.60 6.49
CA ILE A 81 -5.28 3.21 6.28
C ILE A 81 -4.39 2.55 5.21
N PRO A 82 -3.57 1.54 5.53
CA PRO A 82 -2.81 0.81 4.52
C PRO A 82 -3.72 0.07 3.54
N TRP A 83 -3.38 0.11 2.25
CA TRP A 83 -4.15 -0.56 1.18
C TRP A 83 -3.28 -1.29 0.14
N ALA A 84 -1.98 -1.01 0.10
CA ALA A 84 -1.00 -1.77 -0.67
C ALA A 84 0.39 -1.65 -0.05
N ARG A 85 1.31 -2.50 -0.50
CA ARG A 85 2.72 -2.44 -0.13
C ARG A 85 3.63 -2.67 -1.32
N SER A 86 4.89 -2.29 -1.19
CA SER A 86 6.00 -2.68 -2.07
C SER A 86 7.04 -3.49 -1.27
N ASP A 87 8.19 -3.77 -1.87
CA ASP A 87 9.33 -4.35 -1.16
C ASP A 87 9.72 -3.53 0.07
N ARG A 88 9.72 -2.20 -0.02
CA ARG A 88 10.25 -1.32 1.05
C ARG A 88 9.37 -0.15 1.41
N ALA A 89 8.17 -0.10 0.87
CA ALA A 89 7.27 1.01 1.06
C ALA A 89 5.86 0.50 1.33
N CYS A 90 5.09 1.28 2.07
CA CYS A 90 3.69 1.03 2.31
C CYS A 90 2.85 2.16 1.73
N LEU A 91 1.70 1.80 1.17
CA LEU A 91 0.78 2.74 0.55
C LEU A 91 -0.46 2.87 1.42
N PHE A 92 -0.81 4.11 1.70
CA PHE A 92 -1.87 4.46 2.63
C PHE A 92 -2.92 5.35 1.95
N TRP A 93 -4.14 5.29 2.49
CA TRP A 93 -5.16 6.29 2.25
C TRP A 93 -4.98 7.43 3.23
N VAL A 94 -4.93 8.66 2.70
CA VAL A 94 -5.02 9.88 3.48
C VAL A 94 -6.50 10.29 3.56
N ARG A 95 -7.08 10.17 4.75
CA ARG A 95 -8.51 10.44 5.00
C ARG A 95 -8.79 11.94 5.20
N ASN A 96 -8.40 12.75 4.22
CA ASN A 96 -8.53 14.22 4.22
C ASN A 96 -9.98 14.73 4.02
N SER A 97 -10.92 13.86 3.66
CA SER A 97 -12.33 14.17 3.39
C SER A 97 -13.28 13.18 4.09
N PRO A 98 -14.49 13.60 4.49
CA PRO A 98 -15.53 12.67 4.94
C PRO A 98 -16.03 11.75 3.82
N ARG A 99 -15.77 12.09 2.55
CA ARG A 99 -16.10 11.26 1.41
C ARG A 99 -14.91 10.36 1.05
N PRO A 100 -15.07 9.03 1.07
CA PRO A 100 -13.97 8.10 0.74
C PRO A 100 -13.42 8.27 -0.67
N ASP A 101 -14.28 8.64 -1.63
CA ASP A 101 -13.87 8.83 -3.02
C ASP A 101 -12.98 10.06 -3.22
N ASP A 102 -12.87 10.93 -2.22
CA ASP A 102 -11.98 12.09 -2.24
C ASP A 102 -10.65 11.80 -1.50
N TRP A 103 -10.46 10.58 -0.98
CA TRP A 103 -9.22 10.21 -0.30
C TRP A 103 -8.06 10.09 -1.29
N THR A 104 -6.90 10.54 -0.84
CA THR A 104 -5.68 10.56 -1.64
C THR A 104 -4.71 9.46 -1.20
N VAL A 105 -3.70 9.20 -2.03
CA VAL A 105 -2.69 8.19 -1.77
C VAL A 105 -1.47 8.82 -1.10
N ALA A 106 -0.96 8.17 -0.06
CA ALA A 106 0.39 8.41 0.46
C ALA A 106 1.26 7.17 0.26
N VAL A 107 2.54 7.37 -0.03
CA VAL A 107 3.56 6.33 -0.07
C VAL A 107 4.60 6.66 0.99
N SER A 108 4.92 5.70 1.86
CA SER A 108 5.88 5.89 2.93
C SER A 108 6.98 4.83 2.88
N SER A 109 8.24 5.27 3.06
CA SER A 109 9.40 4.39 3.33
C SER A 109 9.57 4.06 4.82
N GLY A 110 8.70 4.54 5.70
CA GLY A 110 8.80 4.39 7.15
C GLY A 110 8.51 2.99 7.71
N GLY A 111 8.56 1.95 6.88
CA GLY A 111 8.35 0.54 7.25
C GLY A 111 9.64 -0.29 7.33
N ILE A 112 9.51 -1.60 7.59
CA ILE A 112 10.59 -2.53 8.01
C ILE A 112 11.83 -2.69 7.10
N TRP A 113 11.88 -2.21 5.85
CA TRP A 113 12.96 -2.53 4.89
C TRP A 113 13.93 -1.39 4.51
N ARG A 114 14.10 -0.41 5.42
CA ARG A 114 15.03 0.74 5.39
C ARG A 114 16.20 0.70 4.37
N TYR A 115 16.42 1.82 3.67
CA TYR A 115 17.76 2.33 3.35
C TYR A 115 17.70 3.88 3.29
N ASP A 116 18.74 4.52 3.82
CA ASP A 116 18.96 5.98 4.04
C ASP A 116 18.21 6.69 5.18
N ASP A 117 18.88 7.70 5.74
CA ASP A 117 18.59 8.43 6.99
C ASP A 117 17.41 9.44 6.90
N GLU A 118 16.66 9.47 5.79
CA GLU A 118 15.56 10.40 5.61
C GLU A 118 14.28 9.66 5.16
N PRO A 119 13.27 9.52 6.04
CA PRO A 119 11.98 9.00 5.64
C PRO A 119 11.29 10.01 4.72
N VAL A 120 10.62 9.48 3.70
CA VAL A 120 9.85 10.29 2.77
C VAL A 120 8.43 9.75 2.78
N VAL A 121 7.49 10.58 3.22
CA VAL A 121 6.07 10.41 2.91
C VAL A 121 5.79 11.27 1.70
N GLU A 122 5.46 10.62 0.59
CA GLU A 122 4.99 11.30 -0.63
C GLU A 122 3.48 11.19 -0.72
N GLU A 123 2.81 12.33 -0.84
CA GLU A 123 1.37 12.41 -1.08
C GLU A 123 1.06 12.65 -2.55
N PHE A 124 0.04 11.97 -3.06
CA PHE A 124 -0.42 12.05 -4.43
C PHE A 124 -1.92 12.36 -4.43
N ASP A 125 -2.29 13.46 -5.06
CA ASP A 125 -3.68 13.92 -5.19
C ASP A 125 -4.46 13.11 -6.24
N CYS A 126 -4.60 11.81 -5.98
CA CYS A 126 -5.41 10.88 -6.77
C CYS A 126 -5.80 9.62 -5.96
N GLY A 127 -6.81 8.89 -6.47
CA GLY A 127 -7.23 7.59 -5.93
C GLY A 127 -6.26 6.44 -6.28
N ALA A 128 -6.54 5.23 -5.79
CA ALA A 128 -5.66 4.06 -5.97
C ALA A 128 -5.56 3.63 -7.44
N VAL A 129 -6.70 3.57 -8.15
CA VAL A 129 -6.69 3.11 -9.55
C VAL A 129 -5.93 4.09 -10.43
N GLU A 130 -6.15 5.39 -10.22
CA GLU A 130 -5.43 6.43 -10.93
C GLU A 130 -3.94 6.41 -10.59
N PHE A 131 -3.58 6.26 -9.31
CA PHE A 131 -2.20 6.14 -8.87
C PHE A 131 -1.50 4.95 -9.54
N LEU A 132 -2.09 3.75 -9.46
CA LEU A 132 -1.54 2.52 -10.07
C LEU A 132 -1.39 2.67 -11.59
N THR A 133 -2.37 3.29 -12.27
CA THR A 133 -2.29 3.56 -13.71
C THR A 133 -1.14 4.51 -14.03
N LYS A 134 -0.97 5.57 -13.25
CA LYS A 134 0.07 6.58 -13.48
C LYS A 134 1.48 6.05 -13.16
N VAL A 135 1.67 5.26 -12.10
CA VAL A 135 2.98 4.68 -11.80
C VAL A 135 3.39 3.59 -12.79
N THR A 136 2.45 2.77 -13.27
CA THR A 136 2.73 1.71 -14.26
C THR A 136 2.97 2.26 -15.67
N SER A 137 2.34 3.38 -16.04
CA SER A 137 2.58 4.08 -17.30
C SER A 137 3.78 5.02 -17.30
N GLY A 138 4.31 5.35 -16.11
CA GLY A 138 5.41 6.30 -15.94
C GLY A 138 4.98 7.77 -15.89
N ALA A 139 3.67 8.06 -15.79
CA ALA A 139 3.16 9.40 -15.57
C ALA A 139 3.43 9.92 -14.14
N ILE A 140 3.61 9.01 -13.18
CA ILE A 140 4.11 9.31 -11.83
C ILE A 140 5.38 8.49 -11.59
N ARG A 141 6.40 9.13 -11.02
CA ARG A 141 7.56 8.48 -10.42
C ARG A 141 7.63 8.89 -8.95
N SER A 142 7.45 7.94 -8.05
CA SER A 142 7.63 8.16 -6.61
C SER A 142 9.11 7.98 -6.26
N ARG A 143 9.67 8.93 -5.51
CA ARG A 143 11.02 8.85 -4.93
C ARG A 143 11.13 7.72 -3.91
N VAL A 144 10.03 7.38 -3.23
CA VAL A 144 9.96 6.26 -2.29
C VAL A 144 9.97 4.91 -3.03
N LEU A 145 9.15 4.75 -4.07
CA LEU A 145 9.09 3.48 -4.81
C LEU A 145 10.30 3.27 -5.73
N ALA A 146 10.85 4.36 -6.27
CA ALA A 146 11.93 4.40 -7.25
C ALA A 146 13.01 5.44 -6.86
N PRO A 147 13.80 5.18 -5.81
CA PRO A 147 14.76 6.15 -5.27
C PRO A 147 15.95 6.43 -6.20
N ASP A 148 16.35 5.46 -7.03
CA ASP A 148 17.42 5.66 -8.00
C ASP A 148 16.88 6.41 -9.22
N GLU A 149 17.21 7.70 -9.35
CA GLU A 149 16.78 8.56 -10.46
C GLU A 149 17.34 8.10 -11.83
N ASN A 150 18.45 7.35 -11.85
CA ASN A 150 19.09 6.85 -13.07
C ASN A 150 18.59 5.46 -13.50
N GLU A 151 17.66 4.86 -12.76
CA GLU A 151 17.08 3.57 -13.10
C GLU A 151 16.46 3.60 -14.51
N SER A 152 16.77 2.59 -15.32
CA SER A 152 16.15 2.41 -16.63
C SER A 152 14.70 1.98 -16.49
N PRO A 153 13.78 2.46 -17.35
CA PRO A 153 12.39 2.08 -17.27
C PRO A 153 12.21 0.58 -17.50
N ARG A 154 11.26 -0.01 -16.76
CA ARG A 154 10.87 -1.40 -16.95
C ARG A 154 10.11 -1.55 -18.27
N THR A 155 10.37 -2.65 -18.96
CA THR A 155 9.68 -3.04 -20.20
C THR A 155 8.59 -4.10 -19.98
N SER A 156 8.46 -4.58 -18.75
CA SER A 156 7.44 -5.54 -18.35
C SER A 156 6.03 -4.95 -18.44
N PRO A 157 4.98 -5.77 -18.64
CA PRO A 157 3.61 -5.33 -18.48
C PRO A 157 3.38 -4.70 -17.11
N GLY A 158 2.55 -3.65 -17.03
CA GLY A 158 2.27 -2.93 -15.77
C GLY A 158 1.53 -3.76 -14.71
N PHE A 159 1.06 -4.96 -15.04
CA PHE A 159 0.42 -5.89 -14.12
C PHE A 159 0.80 -7.33 -14.45
N SER A 160 1.11 -8.11 -13.42
CA SER A 160 1.34 -9.55 -13.51
C SER A 160 0.41 -10.27 -12.52
N PRO A 161 -0.53 -11.11 -12.98
CA PRO A 161 -1.36 -11.91 -12.09
C PRO A 161 -0.48 -12.91 -11.33
N LEU A 162 -0.86 -13.22 -10.09
CA LEU A 162 -0.26 -14.28 -9.30
C LEU A 162 -1.18 -15.50 -9.29
N SER A 163 -0.60 -16.69 -9.35
CA SER A 163 -1.35 -17.92 -9.07
C SER A 163 -1.82 -17.96 -7.62
N ALA A 164 -2.82 -18.78 -7.33
CA ALA A 164 -3.31 -18.98 -5.96
C ALA A 164 -2.20 -19.51 -5.03
N GLU A 165 -1.26 -20.31 -5.55
CA GLU A 165 -0.14 -20.86 -4.79
C GLU A 165 0.92 -19.80 -4.48
N GLU A 166 1.28 -18.96 -5.47
CA GLU A 166 2.18 -17.82 -5.26
C GLU A 166 1.58 -16.81 -4.28
N TRP A 167 0.28 -16.53 -4.42
CA TRP A 167 -0.46 -15.65 -3.52
C TRP A 167 -0.50 -16.18 -2.08
N ALA A 168 -0.76 -17.49 -1.92
CA ALA A 168 -0.73 -18.14 -0.61
C ALA A 168 0.67 -18.14 0.00
N SER A 169 1.73 -18.34 -0.80
CA SER A 169 3.11 -18.31 -0.31
C SER A 169 3.52 -16.93 0.21
N ILE A 170 3.12 -15.85 -0.50
CA ILE A 170 3.33 -14.48 -0.03
C ILE A 170 2.59 -14.26 1.28
N SER A 171 1.34 -14.73 1.38
CA SER A 171 0.51 -14.62 2.58
C SER A 171 1.07 -15.41 3.79
N VAL A 172 1.69 -16.57 3.55
CA VAL A 172 2.24 -17.46 4.60
C VAL A 172 3.61 -17.00 5.07
N LYS A 173 4.52 -16.55 4.20
CA LYS A 173 5.80 -15.96 4.65
C LYS A 173 5.55 -14.81 5.63
N ASN A 174 4.57 -13.98 5.30
CA ASN A 174 4.09 -12.87 6.15
C ASN A 174 3.49 -13.33 7.50
N SER A 175 3.22 -14.63 7.70
CA SER A 175 2.66 -15.18 8.94
C SER A 175 3.70 -15.74 9.91
N THR A 176 4.91 -16.01 9.44
CA THR A 176 5.95 -16.78 10.15
C THR A 176 7.20 -15.97 10.52
N GLU A 177 7.30 -14.72 10.07
CA GLU A 177 8.41 -13.80 10.40
C GLU A 177 8.10 -12.85 11.59
N SER A 178 7.16 -13.23 12.46
CA SER A 178 6.92 -12.59 13.77
C SER A 178 7.75 -13.21 14.89
#